data_AF-A0A953WLT5-F1
#
_entry.id   AF-A0A953WLT5-F1
#
_cell.length_a   1.000
_cell.length_b   1.000
_cell.length_c   1.000
_cell.angle_alpha   90.00
_cell.angle_beta   90.00
_cell.angle_gamma   90.00
#
_symmetry.space_group_name_H-M   'P 1'
#
loop_
_entity.id
_entity.type
_entity.pdbx_description
1 polymer ?
#
loop_
_entity_poly.entity_id
_entity_poly.type
_entity_poly.pdbx_seq_one_letter_code
_entity_poly.pdbx_strand_id
1 'polypeptide(L)'
;MHSGFGELRKVWPMNFSRVGMRHLCPTGVRRDVERIAAIWMEARKRFGAGGPFLYGRFSIADAMYAPVVSRFMTYGPVDLPAEAAQYRDMMFDLPAMQEWGEAAADEVSGKN
;
A
#
# COMPACT_ATOMS: atom_id res chain seq x y z
N MET A 1 -7.29 10.89 -3.82
CA MET A 1 -6.30 11.16 -2.75
C MET A 1 -5.44 12.38 -3.10
N HIS A 2 -5.88 13.62 -2.86
CA HIS A 2 -5.18 14.82 -3.38
C HIS A 2 -4.30 15.57 -2.35
N SER A 3 -4.45 15.37 -1.04
CA SER A 3 -3.74 16.20 -0.03
C SER A 3 -3.05 15.44 1.12
N GLY A 4 -2.70 14.16 0.94
CA GLY A 4 -1.94 13.38 1.93
C GLY A 4 -0.63 12.81 1.36
N PHE A 5 0.37 12.64 2.22
CA PHE A 5 1.57 11.81 1.98
C PHE A 5 2.50 12.31 0.86
N GLY A 6 2.85 13.60 0.91
CA GLY A 6 3.68 14.25 -0.11
C GLY A 6 5.09 13.69 -0.18
N GLU A 7 5.73 13.44 0.97
CA GLU A 7 7.10 12.93 1.02
C GLU A 7 7.16 11.47 0.59
N LEU A 8 6.18 10.64 1.00
CA LEU A 8 6.04 9.27 0.51
C LEU A 8 5.98 9.22 -1.02
N ARG A 9 5.12 10.05 -1.64
CA ARG A 9 4.97 10.05 -3.11
C ARG A 9 6.22 10.55 -3.84
N LYS A 10 6.94 11.50 -3.25
CA LYS A 10 8.15 12.08 -3.82
C LYS A 10 9.33 11.11 -3.77
N VAL A 11 9.49 10.41 -2.65
CA VAL A 11 10.66 9.54 -2.41
C VAL A 11 10.41 8.12 -2.93
N TRP A 12 9.17 7.61 -2.81
CA TRP A 12 8.75 6.29 -3.30
C TRP A 12 7.73 6.49 -4.43
N PRO A 13 8.20 6.72 -5.67
CA PRO A 13 7.31 6.81 -6.83
C PRO A 13 6.59 5.47 -7.04
N MET A 14 5.56 5.44 -7.88
CA MET A 14 4.88 4.18 -8.15
C MET A 14 5.74 3.32 -9.08
N ASN A 15 6.13 2.13 -8.62
CA ASN A 15 6.80 1.13 -9.44
C ASN A 15 6.21 -0.24 -9.10
N PHE A 16 5.13 -0.58 -9.79
CA PHE A 16 4.34 -1.76 -9.49
C PHE A 16 4.96 -3.06 -10.04
N SER A 17 5.97 -2.98 -10.90
CA SER A 17 6.68 -4.12 -11.49
C SER A 17 7.85 -4.65 -10.66
N ARG A 18 8.12 -4.05 -9.50
CA ARG A 18 9.21 -4.44 -8.61
C ARG A 18 8.75 -4.58 -7.16
N VAL A 19 9.36 -5.53 -6.45
CA VAL A 19 9.17 -5.76 -5.01
C VAL A 19 10.54 -5.83 -4.34
N GLY A 20 10.68 -5.27 -3.13
CA GLY A 20 11.88 -5.46 -2.29
C GLY A 20 13.12 -4.66 -2.69
N MET A 21 12.96 -3.46 -3.28
CA MET A 21 14.07 -2.56 -3.63
C MET A 21 14.79 -1.95 -2.41
N ARG A 22 14.29 -2.15 -1.18
CA ARG A 22 14.90 -1.75 0.12
C ARG A 22 15.51 -0.35 0.11
N HIS A 23 14.68 0.67 -0.09
CA HIS A 23 15.13 2.06 -0.16
C HIS A 23 15.29 2.70 1.23
N LEU A 24 16.08 3.76 1.28
CA LEU A 24 16.14 4.63 2.45
C LEU A 24 14.73 5.13 2.81
N CYS A 25 14.45 5.19 4.10
CA CYS A 25 13.23 5.75 4.66
C CYS A 25 13.57 7.04 5.43
N PRO A 26 13.64 8.20 4.73
CA PRO A 26 13.80 9.49 5.37
C PRO A 26 12.71 9.75 6.43
N THR A 27 12.98 10.66 7.35
CA THR A 27 12.04 11.02 8.43
C THR A 27 10.67 11.47 7.90
N GLY A 28 10.62 12.18 6.77
CA GLY A 28 9.37 12.58 6.12
C GLY A 28 8.53 11.38 5.65
N VAL A 29 9.18 10.37 5.06
CA VAL A 29 8.52 9.14 4.62
C VAL A 29 8.01 8.33 5.83
N ARG A 30 8.81 8.23 6.89
CA ARG A 30 8.40 7.56 8.14
C ARG A 30 7.14 8.18 8.74
N ARG A 31 7.08 9.52 8.82
CA ARG A 31 5.91 10.23 9.33
C ARG A 31 4.65 9.95 8.49
N ASP A 32 4.80 9.90 7.17
CA ASP A 32 3.71 9.55 6.27
C ASP A 32 3.24 8.10 6.49
N VAL A 33 4.17 7.15 6.64
CA VAL A 33 3.89 5.73 6.96
C VAL A 33 3.12 5.60 8.27
N GLU A 34 3.58 6.25 9.34
CA GLU A 34 2.93 6.23 10.66
C GLU A 34 1.49 6.77 10.58
N ARG A 35 1.30 7.88 9.84
CA ARG A 35 -0.04 8.46 9.63
C ARG A 35 -0.95 7.52 8.85
N ILE A 36 -0.44 6.84 7.83
CA ILE A 36 -1.19 5.85 7.05
C ILE A 36 -1.62 4.69 7.95
N ALA A 37 -0.69 4.14 8.72
CA ALA A 37 -0.97 3.03 9.64
C ALA A 37 -2.05 3.40 10.65
N ALA A 38 -1.96 4.59 11.25
CA ALA A 38 -2.97 5.09 12.19
C ALA A 38 -4.36 5.22 11.55
N ILE A 39 -4.45 5.71 10.30
CA ILE A 39 -5.72 5.82 9.57
C ILE A 39 -6.32 4.43 9.31
N TRP A 40 -5.51 3.47 8.87
CA TRP A 40 -5.98 2.11 8.58
C TRP A 40 -6.47 1.41 9.85
N MET A 41 -5.68 1.46 10.92
CA MET A 41 -6.03 0.90 12.22
C MET A 41 -7.33 1.51 12.76
N GLU A 42 -7.46 2.84 12.71
CA GLU A 42 -8.65 3.51 13.24
C GLU A 42 -9.91 3.20 12.41
N ALA A 43 -9.79 3.15 11.08
CA ALA A 43 -10.88 2.75 10.20
C ALA A 43 -11.34 1.32 10.50
N ARG A 44 -10.41 0.36 10.56
CA ARG A 44 -10.72 -1.05 10.87
C ARG A 44 -11.29 -1.21 12.28
N LYS A 45 -10.75 -0.49 13.26
CA LYS A 45 -11.26 -0.52 14.64
C LYS A 45 -12.70 -0.02 14.74
N ARG A 46 -13.03 1.08 14.05
CA ARG A 46 -14.36 1.70 14.13
C ARG A 46 -15.40 1.05 13.22
N PHE A 47 -14.98 0.61 12.04
CA PHE A 47 -15.89 0.26 10.95
C PHE A 47 -15.54 -1.07 10.25
N GLY A 48 -14.47 -1.75 10.66
CA GLY A 48 -13.98 -2.99 10.04
C GLY A 48 -14.80 -4.23 10.39
N ALA A 49 -15.87 -4.11 11.17
CA ALA A 49 -16.73 -5.24 11.49
C ALA A 49 -17.29 -5.87 10.20
N GLY A 50 -17.18 -7.19 10.07
CA GLY A 50 -17.71 -7.93 8.92
C GLY A 50 -16.73 -8.23 7.80
N GLY A 51 -15.42 -8.01 7.99
CA GLY A 51 -14.40 -8.56 7.10
C GLY A 51 -13.01 -7.92 7.25
N PRO A 52 -12.06 -8.27 6.38
CA PRO A 52 -10.66 -7.87 6.55
C PRO A 52 -10.35 -6.44 6.07
N PHE A 53 -11.26 -5.80 5.34
CA PHE A 53 -11.08 -4.49 4.70
C PHE A 53 -11.30 -3.31 5.67
N LEU A 54 -10.95 -2.10 5.22
CA LEU A 54 -11.03 -0.89 6.06
C LEU A 54 -12.41 -0.64 6.67
N TYR A 55 -13.47 -0.98 5.92
CA TYR A 55 -14.87 -0.83 6.32
C TYR A 55 -15.62 -2.18 6.29
N GLY A 56 -14.90 -3.27 6.62
CA GLY A 56 -15.42 -4.64 6.70
C GLY A 56 -15.46 -5.32 5.33
N ARG A 57 -16.22 -4.79 4.39
CA ARG A 57 -16.21 -5.22 2.98
C ARG A 57 -15.30 -4.34 2.13
N PHE A 58 -14.81 -4.89 1.01
CA PHE A 58 -14.00 -4.13 0.07
C PHE A 58 -14.76 -2.89 -0.40
N SER A 59 -14.08 -1.74 -0.39
CA SER A 59 -14.67 -0.44 -0.65
C SER A 59 -13.74 0.42 -1.50
N ILE A 60 -14.26 1.58 -1.94
CA ILE A 60 -13.45 2.58 -2.64
C ILE A 60 -12.24 3.05 -1.82
N ALA A 61 -12.33 3.02 -0.48
CA ALA A 61 -11.20 3.40 0.36
C ALA A 61 -10.02 2.43 0.18
N ASP A 62 -10.30 1.12 0.12
CA ASP A 62 -9.29 0.09 -0.10
C ASP A 62 -8.62 0.25 -1.46
N ALA A 63 -9.42 0.45 -2.51
CA ALA A 63 -8.93 0.74 -3.87
C ALA A 63 -8.04 1.99 -3.92
N MET A 64 -8.41 3.05 -3.19
CA MET A 64 -7.59 4.27 -3.11
C MET A 64 -6.26 4.04 -2.38
N TYR A 65 -6.20 3.11 -1.43
CA TYR A 65 -4.96 2.76 -0.71
C TYR A 65 -4.12 1.67 -1.39
N ALA A 66 -4.63 0.99 -2.42
CA ALA A 66 -3.90 -0.06 -3.14
C ALA A 66 -2.52 0.43 -3.69
N PRO A 67 -2.39 1.65 -4.26
CA PRO A 67 -1.09 2.18 -4.67
C PRO A 67 -0.11 2.43 -3.51
N VAL A 68 -0.62 2.64 -2.29
CA VAL A 68 0.22 2.81 -1.09
C VAL A 68 0.75 1.45 -0.63
N VAL A 69 -0.13 0.44 -0.61
CA VAL A 69 0.24 -0.96 -0.33
C VAL A 69 1.37 -1.41 -1.26
N SER A 70 1.24 -1.19 -2.57
CA SER A 70 2.30 -1.51 -3.52
C SER A 70 3.61 -0.80 -3.22
N ARG A 71 3.61 0.51 -2.92
CA ARG A 71 4.84 1.23 -2.53
C ARG A 71 5.53 0.59 -1.33
N PHE A 72 4.77 0.14 -0.34
CA PHE A 72 5.33 -0.54 0.82
C PHE A 72 6.00 -1.87 0.44
N MET A 73 5.44 -2.60 -0.53
CA MET A 73 6.05 -3.82 -1.06
C MET A 73 7.28 -3.53 -1.94
N THR A 74 7.23 -2.50 -2.76
CA THR A 74 8.33 -2.13 -3.66
C THR A 74 9.53 -1.57 -2.91
N TYR A 75 9.34 -0.69 -1.93
CA TYR A 75 10.42 0.08 -1.31
C TYR A 75 10.76 -0.34 0.14
N GLY A 76 9.91 -1.15 0.78
CA GLY A 76 10.08 -1.63 2.16
C GLY A 76 11.28 -2.59 2.35
N PRO A 77 11.76 -2.79 3.59
CA PRO A 77 10.94 -3.04 4.78
C PRO A 77 10.34 -1.78 5.40
N VAL A 78 9.02 -1.78 5.56
CA VAL A 78 8.27 -0.72 6.24
C VAL A 78 7.88 -1.24 7.62
N ASP A 79 8.34 -0.55 8.66
CA ASP A 79 7.92 -0.84 10.02
C ASP A 79 6.46 -0.39 10.19
N LEU A 80 5.57 -1.36 10.36
CA LEU A 80 4.13 -1.16 10.51
C LEU A 80 3.68 -1.91 11.76
N PRO A 81 2.74 -1.33 12.54
CA PRO A 81 2.00 -2.09 13.53
C PRO A 81 1.37 -3.34 12.91
N ALA A 82 1.28 -4.43 13.68
CA ALA A 82 0.85 -5.73 13.17
C ALA A 82 -0.50 -5.69 12.43
N GLU A 83 -1.47 -4.93 12.94
CA GLU A 83 -2.80 -4.76 12.33
C GLU A 83 -2.74 -4.07 10.95
N ALA A 84 -1.85 -3.07 10.81
CA ALA A 84 -1.64 -2.37 9.55
C ALA A 84 -0.88 -3.25 8.54
N ALA A 85 0.10 -4.03 9.01
CA ALA A 85 0.82 -5.00 8.19
C ALA A 85 -0.12 -6.10 7.66
N GLN A 86 -1.00 -6.65 8.49
CA GLN A 86 -2.00 -7.64 8.06
C GLN A 86 -2.92 -7.09 6.96
N TYR A 87 -3.36 -5.83 7.07
CA TYR A 87 -4.17 -5.20 6.03
C TYR A 87 -3.38 -5.01 4.73
N ARG A 88 -2.13 -4.54 4.81
CA ARG A 88 -1.22 -4.44 3.66
C ARG A 88 -1.09 -5.77 2.94
N ASP A 89 -0.78 -6.83 3.68
CA ASP A 89 -0.52 -8.17 3.11
C ASP A 89 -1.78 -8.73 2.46
N MET A 90 -2.92 -8.67 3.16
CA MET A 90 -4.21 -9.08 2.60
C MET A 90 -4.57 -8.31 1.32
N MET A 91 -4.38 -7.00 1.31
CA MET A 91 -4.63 -6.18 0.11
C MET A 91 -3.70 -6.56 -1.04
N PHE A 92 -2.42 -6.81 -0.75
CA PHE A 92 -1.45 -7.18 -1.78
C PHE A 92 -1.76 -8.56 -2.38
N ASP A 93 -2.26 -9.49 -1.58
CA ASP A 93 -2.61 -10.85 -2.01
C ASP A 93 -3.93 -10.92 -2.81
N LEU A 94 -4.65 -9.81 -3.01
CA LEU A 94 -5.84 -9.79 -3.85
C LEU A 94 -5.50 -10.18 -5.31
N PRO A 95 -6.31 -11.02 -5.98
CA PRO A 95 -6.08 -11.38 -7.37
C PRO A 95 -5.92 -10.16 -8.30
N ALA A 96 -6.75 -9.14 -8.13
CA ALA A 96 -6.66 -7.91 -8.92
C ALA A 96 -5.35 -7.13 -8.70
N MET A 97 -4.72 -7.25 -7.53
CA MET A 97 -3.40 -6.64 -7.27
C MET A 97 -2.29 -7.46 -7.94
N GLN A 98 -2.40 -8.79 -7.95
CA GLN A 98 -1.45 -9.66 -8.65
C GLN A 98 -1.53 -9.44 -10.18
N GLU A 99 -2.74 -9.40 -10.74
CA GLU A 99 -2.99 -9.12 -12.16
C GLU A 99 -2.40 -7.76 -12.57
N TRP A 100 -2.56 -6.72 -11.73
CA TRP A 100 -1.94 -5.42 -12.00
C TRP A 100 -0.40 -5.48 -11.94
N GLY A 101 0.15 -6.31 -11.05
CA GLY A 101 1.57 -6.62 -10.92
C GLY A 101 2.16 -7.17 -12.21
N GLU A 102 1.51 -8.21 -12.71
CA GLU A 102 1.87 -8.92 -13.93
C GLU A 102 1.77 -7.99 -15.15
N ALA A 103 0.64 -7.29 -15.32
CA ALA A 103 0.47 -6.35 -16.42
C ALA A 103 1.54 -5.24 -16.44
N ALA A 104 1.87 -4.68 -15.27
CA ALA A 104 2.93 -3.68 -15.16
C ALA A 104 4.33 -4.25 -15.46
N ALA A 105 4.58 -5.52 -15.14
CA ALA A 105 5.83 -6.19 -15.48
C ALA A 105 5.93 -6.46 -16.99
N ASP A 106 4.83 -6.88 -17.62
CA ASP A 106 4.76 -7.15 -19.06
C ASP A 106 5.03 -5.88 -19.88
N GLU A 107 4.42 -4.74 -19.52
CA GLU A 107 4.67 -3.43 -20.16
C GLU A 107 6.17 -3.05 -20.15
N VAL A 108 6.86 -3.33 -19.03
CA VAL A 108 8.29 -3.00 -18.88
C VAL A 108 9.20 -4.01 -19.58
N SER A 109 8.74 -5.26 -19.75
CA SER A 109 9.53 -6.34 -20.38
C SER A 109 9.62 -6.24 -21.90
N GLY A 110 8.85 -5.35 -22.54
CA GLY A 110 8.91 -5.11 -23.98
C GLY A 110 8.42 -6.27 -24.85
N LYS A 111 7.64 -7.21 -24.29
CA LYS A 111 6.96 -8.25 -25.07
C LYS A 111 5.68 -7.67 -25.69
N ASN A 112 5.85 -6.93 -26.79
CA ASN A 112 4.84 -6.75 -27.83
C ASN A 112 5.40 -7.30 -29.15
#